data_AF-A0A1B6B7D5-F1
#
_entry.id   AF-A0A1B6B7D5-F1
#
_cell.length_a   1.000
_cell.length_b   1.000
_cell.length_c   1.000
_cell.angle_alpha   90.00
_cell.angle_beta   90.00
_cell.angle_gamma   90.00
#
_symmetry.space_group_name_H-M   'P 1'
#
loop_
_entity.id
_entity.type
_entity.pdbx_description
1 polymer ?
#
loop_
_entity_poly.entity_id
_entity_poly.type
_entity_poly.pdbx_seq_one_letter_code
_entity_poly.pdbx_strand_id
1 'polypeptide(L)'
;MDTDKMVTDLMKIEQLKVDRVKKEKTYTEWQQTAYREQASALKAFQSKYFDVLNPEYNLTTSAAFKSFTTSALIAGEKTAKVEIKGTDSISEKNHVINRIDQLATKDTWKANGKVNGDITSSGLYNVNSINSAVAGGNNTFKLAIDGKYKTITFDAITDLDGDADTDIDDFVNQLNTKIKAAFGDEYDGLVTKKNVSGNDELKFEKNGSTISIVGLDNTALTALGIEDGASTGLAVTDKLSDVFGTIAEDLTKFEINGVKISGLTSDMTVKSFMDKVNNSTAGVELSFSSLTKEFTLKSKSEGSVNNIDLSETNTTNFFANHLKIADDANHAKAVNAQVTIDGIAITKSSNNFTVDGVNYILKETHTTGEAINISVEPNVDAIYDKIKEFVTDYNALVEAVSTEISEKRLRDFMPLTDDEKEAMSEDEIKLWENKAKQGILKNDNILSTMLDSMRVALYSKVEGVGLSLSDIGIETSDDYKDKNKLVIDDTKLKSAIENNYKDVVALFSKDSDQGYLLSGADQSKRYKESGLAERLNDIVNNNIRITRDSSGAKGSLVEKAGIDGVADVTSELYLKLYDYAKKIDDMLDVFSDKQEAYYAKFARMETALSKLNSQSNWLTSQLASM
;
A
#
# COMPACT_ATOMS: atom_id res chain seq x y z
N MET A 1 13.20 8.71 -79.37
CA MET A 1 14.37 8.76 -78.48
C MET A 1 13.80 8.88 -77.07
N ASP A 2 14.19 8.02 -76.14
CA ASP A 2 13.69 8.11 -74.76
C ASP A 2 14.57 9.08 -73.99
N THR A 3 14.18 10.35 -74.05
CA THR A 3 14.93 11.49 -73.52
C THR A 3 15.01 11.41 -71.99
N ASP A 4 13.97 10.91 -71.32
CA ASP A 4 13.92 10.75 -69.87
C ASP A 4 14.90 9.69 -69.38
N LYS A 5 14.96 8.54 -70.07
CA LYS A 5 15.94 7.50 -69.76
C LYS A 5 17.38 8.00 -69.94
N MET A 6 17.67 8.75 -71.01
CA MET A 6 19.00 9.29 -71.27
C MET A 6 19.42 10.34 -70.23
N VAL A 7 18.52 11.24 -69.84
CA VAL A 7 18.79 12.21 -68.77
C VAL A 7 19.01 11.50 -67.44
N THR A 8 18.17 10.51 -67.10
CA THR A 8 18.34 9.68 -65.90
C THR A 8 19.70 9.00 -65.88
N ASP A 9 20.11 8.38 -67.00
CA ASP A 9 21.41 7.72 -67.13
C ASP A 9 22.59 8.71 -66.95
N LEU A 10 22.47 9.94 -67.45
CA LEU A 10 23.47 10.99 -67.26
C LEU A 10 23.52 11.53 -65.81
N MET A 11 22.39 11.50 -65.10
CA MET A 11 22.26 11.97 -63.72
C MET A 11 22.69 10.94 -62.67
N LYS A 12 22.85 9.65 -63.05
CA LYS A 12 23.25 8.56 -62.13
C LYS A 12 24.46 8.90 -61.25
N ILE A 13 25.50 9.52 -61.80
CA ILE A 13 26.71 9.87 -61.03
C ILE A 13 26.41 10.93 -59.97
N GLU A 14 25.55 11.90 -60.26
CA GLU A 14 25.16 12.92 -59.28
C GLU A 14 24.21 12.33 -58.23
N GLN A 15 23.29 11.45 -58.63
CA GLN A 15 22.41 10.71 -57.73
C GLN A 15 23.22 9.91 -56.70
N LEU A 16 24.22 9.13 -57.16
CA LEU A 16 25.10 8.35 -56.28
C LEU A 16 25.84 9.22 -55.24
N LYS A 17 26.19 10.46 -55.60
CA LYS A 17 26.82 11.38 -54.62
C LYS A 17 25.83 11.81 -53.56
N VAL A 18 24.60 12.16 -53.93
CA VAL A 18 23.52 12.53 -53.01
C VAL A 18 23.20 11.36 -52.09
N ASP A 19 23.00 10.18 -52.67
CA ASP A 19 22.69 8.94 -51.94
C ASP A 19 23.75 8.60 -50.91
N ARG A 20 25.04 8.75 -51.23
CA ARG A 20 26.11 8.54 -50.25
C ARG A 20 25.96 9.46 -49.04
N VAL A 21 25.66 10.74 -49.24
CA VAL A 21 25.50 11.69 -48.12
C VAL A 21 24.21 11.39 -47.34
N LYS A 22 23.12 11.01 -48.02
CA LYS A 22 21.90 10.51 -47.37
C LYS A 22 22.19 9.31 -46.47
N LYS A 23 22.93 8.30 -46.99
CA LYS A 23 23.35 7.12 -46.22
C LYS A 23 24.23 7.50 -45.02
N GLU A 24 25.17 8.43 -45.18
CA GLU A 24 25.99 8.93 -44.06
C GLU A 24 25.16 9.64 -42.99
N LYS A 25 24.14 10.41 -43.41
CA LYS A 25 23.18 11.06 -42.50
C LYS A 25 22.41 10.00 -41.70
N THR A 26 21.77 9.04 -42.37
CA THR A 26 21.01 7.97 -41.71
C THR A 26 21.88 7.14 -40.76
N TYR A 27 23.13 6.84 -41.14
CA TYR A 27 24.07 6.17 -40.23
C TYR A 27 24.35 6.99 -38.98
N THR A 28 24.51 8.32 -39.13
CA THR A 28 24.74 9.24 -38.01
C THR A 28 23.50 9.36 -37.12
N GLU A 29 22.30 9.32 -37.68
CA GLU A 29 21.03 9.28 -36.93
C GLU A 29 20.96 8.02 -36.07
N TRP A 30 21.26 6.85 -36.64
CA TRP A 30 21.31 5.59 -35.88
C TRP A 30 22.39 5.61 -34.79
N GLN A 31 23.54 6.21 -35.06
CA GLN A 31 24.60 6.36 -34.06
C GLN A 31 24.13 7.25 -32.90
N GLN A 32 23.43 8.35 -33.20
CA GLN A 32 22.84 9.22 -32.18
C GLN A 32 21.82 8.48 -31.32
N THR A 33 20.92 7.72 -31.94
CA THR A 33 19.94 6.88 -31.23
C THR A 33 20.64 5.88 -30.32
N ALA A 34 21.66 5.16 -30.82
CA ALA A 34 22.38 4.17 -30.03
C ALA A 34 23.04 4.79 -28.77
N TYR A 35 23.66 5.97 -28.87
CA TYR A 35 24.18 6.66 -27.68
C TYR A 35 23.08 7.08 -26.70
N ARG A 36 21.93 7.56 -27.20
CA ARG A 36 20.80 7.96 -26.35
C ARG A 36 20.20 6.75 -25.62
N GLU A 37 20.15 5.59 -26.25
CA GLU A 37 19.73 4.35 -25.61
C GLU A 37 20.67 3.98 -24.45
N GLN A 38 21.99 4.08 -24.64
CA GLN A 38 22.95 3.87 -23.54
C GLN A 38 22.79 4.90 -22.41
N ALA A 39 22.60 6.18 -22.74
CA ALA A 39 22.33 7.22 -21.75
C ALA A 39 21.03 6.95 -20.97
N SER A 40 20.02 6.39 -21.63
CA SER A 40 18.73 6.04 -21.03
C SER A 40 18.85 4.84 -20.10
N ALA A 41 19.62 3.81 -20.49
CA ALA A 41 19.93 2.67 -19.64
C ALA A 41 20.68 3.08 -18.36
N LEU A 42 21.68 3.97 -18.50
CA LEU A 42 22.40 4.55 -17.36
C LEU A 42 21.46 5.37 -16.46
N LYS A 43 20.54 6.13 -17.06
CA LYS A 43 19.57 6.91 -16.30
C LYS A 43 18.63 6.01 -15.51
N ALA A 44 18.14 4.93 -16.10
CA ALA A 44 17.30 3.95 -15.42
C ALA A 44 18.02 3.30 -14.24
N PHE A 45 19.28 2.90 -14.43
CA PHE A 45 20.13 2.36 -13.36
C PHE A 45 20.34 3.37 -12.22
N GLN A 46 20.66 4.62 -12.55
CA GLN A 46 20.77 5.70 -11.57
C GLN A 46 19.46 5.94 -10.81
N SER A 47 18.34 6.04 -11.52
CA SER A 47 17.04 6.28 -10.91
C SER A 47 16.64 5.18 -9.93
N LYS A 48 17.05 3.93 -10.19
CA LYS A 48 16.76 2.80 -9.30
C LYS A 48 17.66 2.83 -8.06
N TYR A 49 18.97 2.91 -8.24
CA TYR A 49 19.91 2.64 -7.15
C TYR A 49 20.53 3.86 -6.47
N PHE A 50 20.42 5.05 -7.06
CA PHE A 50 21.10 6.26 -6.59
C PHE A 50 20.18 7.47 -6.44
N ASP A 51 18.86 7.31 -6.60
CA ASP A 51 17.89 8.38 -6.49
C ASP A 51 17.31 8.47 -5.07
N VAL A 52 17.35 9.67 -4.49
CA VAL A 52 16.77 9.97 -3.17
C VAL A 52 15.26 9.75 -3.12
N LEU A 53 14.58 9.79 -4.28
CA LEU A 53 13.16 9.50 -4.42
C LEU A 53 12.85 8.00 -4.39
N ASN A 54 13.87 7.14 -4.42
CA ASN A 54 13.74 5.69 -4.28
C ASN A 54 14.52 5.16 -3.05
N PRO A 55 14.15 5.56 -1.82
CA PRO A 55 14.93 5.29 -0.61
C PRO A 55 15.12 3.80 -0.31
N GLU A 56 14.21 2.94 -0.80
CA GLU A 56 14.30 1.49 -0.61
C GLU A 56 15.51 0.90 -1.32
N TYR A 57 15.81 1.35 -2.54
CA TYR A 57 16.93 0.85 -3.35
C TYR A 57 18.12 1.81 -3.42
N ASN A 58 18.00 3.01 -2.83
CA ASN A 58 19.06 4.01 -2.88
C ASN A 58 20.28 3.63 -2.05
N LEU A 59 21.24 2.96 -2.71
CA LEU A 59 22.47 2.47 -2.11
C LEU A 59 23.45 3.59 -1.76
N THR A 60 23.22 4.83 -2.17
CA THR A 60 24.04 5.96 -1.73
C THR A 60 23.80 6.34 -0.27
N THR A 61 22.75 5.79 0.34
CA THR A 61 22.42 6.05 1.74
C THR A 61 22.37 4.75 2.54
N SER A 62 22.73 4.81 3.83
CA SER A 62 22.64 3.66 4.72
C SER A 62 21.19 3.20 4.95
N ALA A 63 20.20 4.03 4.61
CA ALA A 63 18.78 3.74 4.77
C ALA A 63 18.34 2.52 3.95
N ALA A 64 18.87 2.33 2.74
CA ALA A 64 18.56 1.16 1.91
C ALA A 64 18.95 -0.17 2.58
N PHE A 65 19.89 -0.13 3.53
CA PHE A 65 20.39 -1.29 4.26
C PHE A 65 19.79 -1.44 5.67
N LYS A 66 18.86 -0.55 6.08
CA LYS A 66 18.17 -0.65 7.37
C LYS A 66 17.09 -1.74 7.34
N SER A 67 17.52 -2.98 7.46
CA SER A 67 16.62 -4.13 7.60
C SER A 67 17.09 -4.96 8.78
N PHE A 68 16.19 -5.18 9.74
CA PHE A 68 16.49 -5.88 10.98
C PHE A 68 15.44 -6.96 11.25
N THR A 69 15.92 -8.12 11.67
CA THR A 69 15.09 -9.15 12.29
C THR A 69 15.04 -8.92 13.79
N THR A 70 13.84 -9.06 14.36
CA THR A 70 13.65 -8.97 15.81
C THR A 70 13.15 -10.29 16.36
N SER A 71 13.65 -10.69 17.51
CA SER A 71 13.22 -11.90 18.20
C SER A 71 12.98 -11.65 19.68
N ALA A 72 12.03 -12.38 20.26
CA ALA A 72 11.74 -12.39 21.68
C ALA A 72 11.76 -13.83 22.16
N LEU A 73 12.75 -14.17 22.99
CA LEU A 73 13.03 -15.55 23.39
C LEU A 73 13.03 -15.69 24.92
N ILE A 74 12.49 -16.80 25.42
CA ILE A 74 12.64 -17.24 26.82
C ILE A 74 13.33 -18.60 26.77
N ALA A 75 14.43 -18.78 27.51
CA ALA A 75 15.23 -20.02 27.46
C ALA A 75 15.65 -20.46 26.04
N GLY A 76 15.82 -19.50 25.11
CA GLY A 76 16.16 -19.77 23.71
C GLY A 76 14.96 -20.05 22.79
N GLU A 77 13.75 -20.14 23.32
CA GLU A 77 12.52 -20.45 22.57
C GLU A 77 11.64 -19.22 22.38
N LYS A 78 10.98 -19.11 21.22
CA LYS A 78 10.11 -17.98 20.91
C LYS A 78 8.94 -17.89 21.88
N THR A 79 8.73 -16.72 22.49
CA THR A 79 7.62 -16.48 23.40
C THR A 79 6.41 -15.86 22.71
N ALA A 80 5.21 -16.21 23.17
CA ALA A 80 3.95 -15.56 22.77
C ALA A 80 3.59 -14.35 23.66
N LYS A 81 4.32 -14.14 24.77
CA LYS A 81 4.00 -13.13 25.78
C LYS A 81 4.18 -11.68 25.32
N VAL A 82 5.10 -11.48 24.37
CA VAL A 82 5.40 -10.18 23.77
C VAL A 82 5.72 -10.38 22.29
N GLU A 83 5.21 -9.48 21.46
CA GLU A 83 5.63 -9.34 20.08
C GLU A 83 6.43 -8.05 19.95
N ILE A 84 7.53 -8.12 19.20
CA ILE A 84 8.42 -7.00 18.95
C ILE A 84 8.40 -6.68 17.45
N LYS A 85 8.42 -5.39 17.13
CA LYS A 85 8.60 -4.89 15.76
C LYS A 85 9.63 -3.78 15.75
N GLY A 86 10.46 -3.73 14.72
CA GLY A 86 11.35 -2.59 14.50
C GLY A 86 10.62 -1.37 13.94
N THR A 87 11.10 -0.18 14.30
CA THR A 87 10.70 1.09 13.68
C THR A 87 11.84 1.65 12.83
N ASP A 88 11.65 2.77 12.14
CA ASP A 88 12.68 3.37 11.27
C ASP A 88 13.96 3.82 12.00
N SER A 89 13.85 3.99 13.32
CA SER A 89 14.96 4.34 14.23
C SER A 89 15.63 3.12 14.85
N ILE A 90 15.25 1.90 14.47
CA ILE A 90 15.84 0.69 15.01
C ILE A 90 17.32 0.59 14.64
N SER A 91 18.09 0.03 15.56
CA SER A 91 19.50 -0.30 15.37
C SER A 91 19.80 -1.61 16.08
N GLU A 92 20.87 -2.27 15.64
CA GLU A 92 21.37 -3.50 16.26
C GLU A 92 21.56 -3.31 17.77
N LYS A 93 20.82 -4.10 18.56
CA LYS A 93 20.84 -4.03 20.02
C LYS A 93 20.25 -5.31 20.61
N ASN A 94 20.90 -5.82 21.64
CA ASN A 94 20.35 -6.87 22.49
C ASN A 94 19.95 -6.28 23.83
N HIS A 95 18.79 -6.68 24.32
CA HIS A 95 18.27 -6.17 25.58
C HIS A 95 17.24 -7.14 26.18
N VAL A 96 16.80 -6.90 27.41
CA VAL A 96 15.96 -7.86 28.15
C VAL A 96 14.69 -7.25 28.70
N ILE A 97 13.59 -7.98 28.63
CA ILE A 97 12.40 -7.71 29.44
C ILE A 97 12.49 -8.58 30.68
N ASN A 98 12.79 -7.96 31.82
CA ASN A 98 12.92 -8.68 33.09
C ASN A 98 11.57 -9.21 33.57
N ARG A 99 10.50 -8.45 33.36
CA ARG A 99 9.13 -8.79 33.78
C ARG A 99 8.07 -7.93 33.11
N ILE A 100 6.89 -8.51 32.96
CA ILE A 100 5.64 -7.83 32.59
C ILE A 100 4.69 -8.05 33.76
N ASP A 101 4.63 -7.07 34.65
CA ASP A 101 3.87 -7.19 35.90
C ASP A 101 2.36 -7.03 35.67
N GLN A 102 1.98 -6.18 34.71
CA GLN A 102 0.58 -5.88 34.43
C GLN A 102 0.38 -5.43 32.98
N LEU A 103 -0.73 -5.83 32.37
CA LEU A 103 -1.18 -5.31 31.08
C LEU A 103 -2.08 -4.08 31.27
N ALA A 104 -2.04 -3.16 30.31
CA ALA A 104 -3.00 -2.07 30.27
C ALA A 104 -4.41 -2.62 29.99
N THR A 105 -5.42 -2.08 30.67
CA THR A 105 -6.83 -2.46 30.46
C THR A 105 -7.66 -1.24 30.10
N LYS A 106 -8.83 -1.47 29.51
CA LYS A 106 -9.85 -0.43 29.28
C LYS A 106 -10.76 -0.31 30.48
N ASP A 107 -11.26 0.88 30.72
CA ASP A 107 -12.30 1.10 31.72
C ASP A 107 -13.59 0.46 31.21
N THR A 108 -14.30 -0.28 32.05
CA THR A 108 -15.52 -0.99 31.69
C THR A 108 -16.58 -0.82 32.76
N TRP A 109 -17.68 -0.19 32.38
CA TRP A 109 -18.92 -0.10 33.14
C TRP A 109 -19.94 -1.08 32.55
N LYS A 110 -20.44 -2.01 33.35
CA LYS A 110 -21.53 -2.90 32.95
C LYS A 110 -22.82 -2.54 33.67
N ALA A 111 -23.94 -2.73 32.99
CA ALA A 111 -25.26 -2.62 33.58
C ALA A 111 -25.39 -3.53 34.82
N ASN A 112 -26.02 -3.02 35.88
CA ASN A 112 -26.37 -3.74 37.08
C ASN A 112 -27.81 -4.30 36.94
N GLY A 113 -27.97 -5.24 36.01
CA GLY A 113 -29.23 -5.89 35.71
C GLY A 113 -29.75 -5.62 34.29
N LYS A 114 -30.82 -6.34 33.94
CA LYS A 114 -31.44 -6.30 32.61
C LYS A 114 -32.13 -4.97 32.35
N VAL A 115 -31.95 -4.46 31.15
CA VAL A 115 -32.69 -3.35 30.57
C VAL A 115 -33.96 -3.88 29.94
N ASN A 116 -35.08 -3.16 30.14
CA ASN A 116 -36.42 -3.62 29.78
C ASN A 116 -36.69 -5.00 30.41
N GLY A 117 -36.80 -4.99 31.74
CA GLY A 117 -36.70 -6.14 32.63
C GLY A 117 -37.76 -7.23 32.40
N ASP A 118 -37.94 -8.09 33.39
CA ASP A 118 -38.92 -9.18 33.28
C ASP A 118 -40.34 -8.62 33.19
N ILE A 119 -41.23 -9.27 32.42
CA ILE A 119 -42.65 -8.91 32.44
C ILE A 119 -43.22 -9.45 33.75
N THR A 120 -43.63 -8.54 34.62
CA THR A 120 -44.29 -8.86 35.88
C THR A 120 -45.74 -8.41 35.87
N SER A 121 -46.62 -9.22 36.45
CA SER A 121 -47.96 -8.76 36.79
C SER A 121 -47.90 -7.71 37.89
N SER A 122 -48.83 -6.75 37.87
CA SER A 122 -49.06 -5.82 38.97
C SER A 122 -50.36 -6.15 39.69
N GLY A 123 -50.33 -6.14 41.02
CA GLY A 123 -51.55 -6.25 41.82
C GLY A 123 -52.29 -7.59 41.76
N LEU A 124 -51.58 -8.68 41.44
CA LEU A 124 -52.06 -10.02 41.72
C LEU A 124 -51.79 -10.32 43.19
N TYR A 125 -52.85 -10.51 43.97
CA TYR A 125 -52.75 -10.74 45.41
C TYR A 125 -53.35 -12.08 45.83
N ASN A 126 -54.16 -12.68 44.95
CA ASN A 126 -54.99 -13.86 45.25
C ASN A 126 -55.59 -14.42 43.94
N VAL A 127 -55.58 -15.74 43.73
CA VAL A 127 -56.21 -16.41 42.57
C VAL A 127 -57.72 -16.17 42.47
N ASN A 128 -58.40 -15.90 43.57
CA ASN A 128 -59.81 -15.51 43.59
C ASN A 128 -60.09 -14.24 42.77
N SER A 129 -59.15 -13.29 42.73
CA SER A 129 -59.26 -12.10 41.88
C SER A 129 -59.17 -12.44 40.40
N ILE A 130 -58.27 -13.37 40.04
CA ILE A 130 -58.15 -13.90 38.67
C ILE A 130 -59.42 -14.67 38.31
N ASN A 131 -59.86 -15.62 39.15
CA ASN A 131 -61.07 -16.43 39.00
C ASN A 131 -62.34 -15.58 38.82
N SER A 132 -62.45 -14.48 39.56
CA SER A 132 -63.58 -13.54 39.44
C SER A 132 -63.54 -12.78 38.10
N ALA A 133 -62.34 -12.43 37.62
CA ALA A 133 -62.16 -11.72 36.36
C ALA A 133 -62.35 -12.62 35.12
N VAL A 134 -62.14 -13.94 35.25
CA VAL A 134 -62.29 -14.92 34.16
C VAL A 134 -63.71 -15.49 33.98
N ALA A 135 -64.62 -15.17 34.90
CA ALA A 135 -66.00 -15.69 34.93
C ALA A 135 -66.85 -15.29 33.70
N GLY A 136 -66.43 -14.27 32.94
CA GLY A 136 -67.10 -13.82 31.71
C GLY A 136 -66.78 -14.63 30.44
N GLY A 137 -65.78 -15.54 30.49
CA GLY A 137 -65.30 -16.31 29.34
C GLY A 137 -64.36 -15.53 28.40
N ASN A 138 -63.68 -16.24 27.48
CA ASN A 138 -62.69 -15.71 26.53
C ASN A 138 -61.37 -15.17 27.16
N ASN A 139 -60.80 -15.89 28.12
CA ASN A 139 -59.57 -15.52 28.84
C ASN A 139 -58.32 -15.87 28.04
N THR A 140 -58.14 -15.15 26.94
CA THR A 140 -57.09 -15.44 25.95
C THR A 140 -56.16 -14.26 25.75
N PHE A 141 -54.88 -14.52 25.58
CA PHE A 141 -53.91 -13.51 25.17
C PHE A 141 -52.93 -14.10 24.16
N LYS A 142 -52.24 -13.24 23.42
CA LYS A 142 -51.16 -13.66 22.52
C LYS A 142 -49.83 -13.58 23.25
N LEU A 143 -49.17 -14.72 23.41
CA LEU A 143 -47.78 -14.81 23.82
C LEU A 143 -46.92 -14.92 22.56
N ALA A 144 -45.89 -14.11 22.43
CA ALA A 144 -44.84 -14.27 21.45
C ALA A 144 -43.54 -14.67 22.13
N ILE A 145 -42.87 -15.66 21.55
CA ILE A 145 -41.49 -16.02 21.86
C ILE A 145 -40.69 -15.83 20.58
N ASP A 146 -39.69 -14.95 20.62
CA ASP A 146 -38.83 -14.58 19.49
C ASP A 146 -39.65 -14.22 18.23
N GLY A 147 -40.71 -13.42 18.44
CA GLY A 147 -41.60 -12.92 17.41
C GLY A 147 -42.65 -13.91 16.90
N LYS A 148 -42.65 -15.17 17.38
CA LYS A 148 -43.65 -16.17 17.00
C LYS A 148 -44.82 -16.18 17.97
N TYR A 149 -45.98 -15.73 17.51
CA TYR A 149 -47.20 -15.64 18.31
C TYR A 149 -47.95 -16.98 18.42
N LYS A 150 -48.43 -17.28 19.63
CA LYS A 150 -49.45 -18.29 19.92
C LYS A 150 -50.48 -17.69 20.87
N THR A 151 -51.73 -18.13 20.73
CA THR A 151 -52.79 -17.77 21.68
C THR A 151 -52.72 -18.70 22.89
N ILE A 152 -52.63 -18.12 24.09
CA ILE A 152 -52.70 -18.83 25.36
C ILE A 152 -54.07 -18.57 25.96
N THR A 153 -54.75 -19.64 26.35
CA THR A 153 -56.02 -19.60 27.08
C THR A 153 -55.80 -20.16 28.47
N PHE A 154 -56.21 -19.41 29.49
CA PHE A 154 -56.19 -19.87 30.88
C PHE A 154 -57.61 -20.01 31.42
N ASP A 155 -57.77 -20.90 32.39
CA ASP A 155 -59.05 -21.27 32.95
C ASP A 155 -59.12 -20.83 34.42
N ALA A 156 -60.33 -20.80 35.00
CA ALA A 156 -60.46 -20.62 36.44
C ALA A 156 -59.84 -21.82 37.18
N ILE A 157 -59.18 -21.58 38.31
CA ILE A 157 -58.70 -22.64 39.20
C ILE A 157 -59.87 -23.10 40.06
N THR A 158 -60.27 -24.37 39.92
CA THR A 158 -61.48 -24.92 40.57
C THR A 158 -61.22 -25.62 41.89
N ASP A 159 -59.96 -25.95 42.19
CA ASP A 159 -59.54 -26.70 43.38
C ASP A 159 -58.65 -25.80 44.24
N LEU A 160 -59.25 -24.76 44.84
CA LEU A 160 -58.55 -23.84 45.72
C LEU A 160 -58.52 -24.41 47.14
N ASP A 161 -57.35 -24.45 47.76
CA ASP A 161 -57.20 -24.90 49.15
C ASP A 161 -57.43 -23.76 50.17
N GLY A 162 -57.51 -22.51 49.67
CA GLY A 162 -57.77 -21.31 50.45
C GLY A 162 -56.50 -20.66 51.02
N ASP A 163 -55.31 -21.21 50.75
CA ASP A 163 -54.03 -20.59 50.98
C ASP A 163 -53.57 -19.86 49.71
N ALA A 164 -53.41 -18.53 49.84
CA ALA A 164 -53.12 -17.67 48.70
C ALA A 164 -51.79 -18.00 48.00
N ASP A 165 -50.82 -18.58 48.72
CA ASP A 165 -49.48 -18.89 48.21
C ASP A 165 -49.44 -20.18 47.38
N THR A 166 -50.20 -21.20 47.79
CA THR A 166 -50.34 -22.48 47.06
C THR A 166 -51.33 -22.35 45.90
N ASP A 167 -52.41 -21.60 46.08
CA ASP A 167 -53.38 -21.31 45.02
C ASP A 167 -52.69 -20.66 43.80
N ILE A 168 -51.79 -19.69 44.01
CA ILE A 168 -51.07 -19.01 42.92
C ILE A 168 -50.05 -19.94 42.23
N ASP A 169 -49.45 -20.89 42.97
CA ASP A 169 -48.57 -21.90 42.37
C ASP A 169 -49.36 -22.83 41.44
N ASP A 170 -50.59 -23.21 41.81
CA ASP A 170 -51.48 -23.98 40.95
C ASP A 170 -51.84 -23.21 39.67
N PHE A 171 -52.06 -21.90 39.77
CA PHE A 171 -52.26 -21.06 38.58
C PHE A 171 -51.01 -21.00 37.69
N VAL A 172 -49.83 -20.78 38.27
CA VAL A 172 -48.54 -20.76 37.55
C VAL A 172 -48.31 -22.09 36.83
N ASN A 173 -48.58 -23.22 37.50
CA ASN A 173 -48.45 -24.56 36.93
C ASN A 173 -49.43 -24.80 35.77
N GLN A 174 -50.70 -24.38 35.91
CA GLN A 174 -51.67 -24.44 34.82
C GLN A 174 -51.20 -23.62 33.62
N LEU A 175 -50.77 -22.38 33.85
CA LEU A 175 -50.35 -21.47 32.79
C LEU A 175 -49.11 -22.00 32.05
N ASN A 176 -48.11 -22.50 32.78
CA ASN A 176 -46.93 -23.16 32.19
C ASN A 176 -47.31 -24.40 31.38
N THR A 177 -48.28 -25.20 31.83
CA THR A 177 -48.77 -26.36 31.06
C THR A 177 -49.37 -25.93 29.71
N LYS A 178 -50.13 -24.83 29.68
CA LYS A 178 -50.70 -24.28 28.44
C LYS A 178 -49.61 -23.71 27.53
N ILE A 179 -48.62 -23.03 28.09
CA ILE A 179 -47.46 -22.48 27.34
C ILE A 179 -46.63 -23.62 26.75
N LYS A 180 -46.32 -24.64 27.55
CA LYS A 180 -45.65 -25.88 27.13
C LYS A 180 -46.37 -26.55 25.96
N ALA A 181 -47.69 -26.69 26.04
CA ALA A 181 -48.49 -27.25 24.95
C ALA A 181 -48.44 -26.39 23.67
N ALA A 182 -48.33 -25.06 23.80
CA ALA A 182 -48.31 -24.13 22.68
C ALA A 182 -46.93 -23.99 22.01
N PHE A 183 -45.85 -24.09 22.79
CA PHE A 183 -44.49 -23.75 22.35
C PHE A 183 -43.47 -24.90 22.45
N GLY A 184 -43.71 -25.94 23.25
CA GLY A 184 -42.79 -27.06 23.45
C GLY A 184 -42.33 -27.22 24.91
N ASP A 185 -41.72 -28.37 25.21
CA ASP A 185 -41.26 -28.75 26.56
C ASP A 185 -40.19 -27.79 27.09
N GLU A 186 -39.39 -27.17 26.23
CA GLU A 186 -38.33 -26.24 26.60
C GLU A 186 -38.83 -24.91 27.22
N TYR A 187 -40.13 -24.62 27.12
CA TYR A 187 -40.79 -23.44 27.69
C TYR A 187 -41.61 -23.74 28.95
N ASP A 188 -41.49 -24.96 29.48
CA ASP A 188 -41.96 -25.27 30.82
C ASP A 188 -41.24 -24.38 31.85
N GLY A 189 -41.97 -23.85 32.82
CA GLY A 189 -41.46 -22.90 33.81
C GLY A 189 -41.11 -21.50 33.28
N LEU A 190 -41.61 -21.10 32.09
CA LEU A 190 -41.45 -19.72 31.59
C LEU A 190 -42.07 -18.69 32.53
N VAL A 191 -43.15 -19.06 33.21
CA VAL A 191 -43.79 -18.25 34.25
C VAL A 191 -43.34 -18.76 35.61
N THR A 192 -42.93 -17.83 36.47
CA THR A 192 -42.56 -18.12 37.86
C THR A 192 -43.27 -17.17 38.80
N LYS A 193 -43.41 -17.56 40.07
CA LYS A 193 -43.87 -16.68 41.13
C LYS A 193 -42.72 -15.81 41.65
N LYS A 194 -42.97 -14.52 41.83
CA LYS A 194 -42.04 -13.56 42.43
C LYS A 194 -42.72 -12.83 43.58
N ASN A 195 -42.19 -12.94 44.79
CA ASN A 195 -42.69 -12.19 45.92
C ASN A 195 -42.12 -10.76 45.92
N VAL A 196 -42.99 -9.75 45.86
CA VAL A 196 -42.65 -8.33 45.89
C VAL A 196 -43.41 -7.65 47.02
N SER A 197 -42.68 -7.19 48.04
CA SER A 197 -43.24 -6.47 49.20
C SER A 197 -44.39 -7.23 49.91
N GLY A 198 -44.32 -8.56 49.96
CA GLY A 198 -45.32 -9.41 50.60
C GLY A 198 -46.49 -9.83 49.70
N ASN A 199 -46.44 -9.52 48.40
CA ASN A 199 -47.44 -9.93 47.41
C ASN A 199 -46.80 -10.80 46.33
N ASP A 200 -47.55 -11.78 45.80
CA ASP A 200 -47.04 -12.68 44.77
C ASP A 200 -47.41 -12.21 43.36
N GLU A 201 -46.40 -11.92 42.56
CA GLU A 201 -46.53 -11.54 41.17
C GLU A 201 -46.13 -12.71 40.25
N LEU A 202 -46.78 -12.79 39.09
CA LEU A 202 -46.32 -13.59 37.97
C LEU A 202 -45.12 -12.91 37.32
N LYS A 203 -44.09 -13.70 37.02
CA LYS A 203 -42.88 -13.27 36.35
C LYS A 203 -42.65 -14.12 35.10
N PHE A 204 -42.64 -13.49 33.93
CA PHE A 204 -42.36 -14.14 32.65
C PHE A 204 -40.90 -13.90 32.28
N GLU A 205 -40.10 -14.96 32.22
CA GLU A 205 -38.67 -14.87 31.91
C GLU A 205 -38.16 -16.11 31.17
N LYS A 206 -37.34 -15.87 30.14
CA LYS A 206 -36.53 -16.90 29.50
C LYS A 206 -35.23 -16.29 28.99
N ASN A 207 -34.10 -16.74 29.52
CA ASN A 207 -32.79 -16.24 29.08
C ASN A 207 -32.57 -16.57 27.60
N GLY A 208 -32.06 -15.59 26.85
CA GLY A 208 -31.80 -15.71 25.41
C GLY A 208 -33.04 -15.55 24.50
N SER A 209 -34.25 -15.46 25.06
CA SER A 209 -35.48 -15.24 24.29
C SER A 209 -36.13 -13.89 24.59
N THR A 210 -36.79 -13.35 23.57
CA THR A 210 -37.70 -12.22 23.69
C THR A 210 -39.12 -12.74 23.92
N ILE A 211 -39.69 -12.33 25.04
CA ILE A 211 -41.10 -12.58 25.38
C ILE A 211 -41.88 -11.30 25.14
N SER A 212 -43.01 -11.39 24.44
CA SER A 212 -43.97 -10.30 24.30
C SER A 212 -45.39 -10.81 24.54
N ILE A 213 -46.20 -10.03 25.24
CA ILE A 213 -47.57 -10.35 25.61
C ILE A 213 -48.48 -9.27 25.04
N VAL A 214 -49.44 -9.69 24.21
CA VAL A 214 -50.38 -8.78 23.54
C VAL A 214 -51.80 -9.23 23.86
N GLY A 215 -52.62 -8.24 24.21
CA GLY A 215 -54.03 -8.39 24.50
C GLY A 215 -54.81 -8.81 23.26
N LEU A 216 -55.98 -9.39 23.51
CA LEU A 216 -57.02 -9.55 22.52
C LEU A 216 -58.20 -8.70 22.97
N ASP A 217 -59.27 -8.60 22.18
CA ASP A 217 -60.49 -7.86 22.53
C ASP A 217 -61.25 -8.56 23.69
N ASN A 218 -60.64 -8.60 24.89
CA ASN A 218 -61.12 -9.22 26.13
C ASN A 218 -60.43 -8.61 27.36
N THR A 219 -60.72 -9.13 28.56
CA THR A 219 -60.21 -8.63 29.85
C THR A 219 -59.06 -9.47 30.43
N ALA A 220 -58.43 -10.35 29.62
CA ALA A 220 -57.49 -11.34 30.11
C ALA A 220 -56.20 -10.73 30.69
N LEU A 221 -55.59 -9.76 30.00
CA LEU A 221 -54.38 -9.10 30.50
C LEU A 221 -54.65 -8.22 31.71
N THR A 222 -55.80 -7.51 31.72
CA THR A 222 -56.27 -6.76 32.88
C THR A 222 -56.44 -7.67 34.10
N ALA A 223 -56.99 -8.87 33.91
CA ALA A 223 -57.15 -9.87 34.97
C ALA A 223 -55.80 -10.35 35.53
N LEU A 224 -54.78 -10.45 34.68
CA LEU A 224 -53.42 -10.82 35.06
C LEU A 224 -52.59 -9.63 35.55
N GLY A 225 -53.12 -8.41 35.52
CA GLY A 225 -52.36 -7.21 35.88
C GLY A 225 -51.14 -6.94 34.99
N ILE A 226 -51.16 -7.43 33.75
CA ILE A 226 -50.09 -7.26 32.76
C ILE A 226 -50.51 -6.15 31.78
N GLU A 227 -49.60 -5.24 31.48
CA GLU A 227 -49.83 -4.18 30.50
C GLU A 227 -49.92 -4.75 29.08
N ASP A 228 -50.86 -4.25 28.27
CA ASP A 228 -50.96 -4.66 26.88
C ASP A 228 -49.71 -4.22 26.09
N GLY A 229 -49.10 -5.16 25.36
CA GLY A 229 -47.85 -4.93 24.65
C GLY A 229 -46.59 -5.12 25.52
N ALA A 230 -46.72 -5.59 26.77
CA ALA A 230 -45.58 -5.86 27.64
C ALA A 230 -44.56 -6.77 26.94
N SER A 231 -43.30 -6.37 26.95
CA SER A 231 -42.23 -7.05 26.23
C SER A 231 -40.93 -7.03 27.03
N THR A 232 -40.23 -8.15 27.06
CA THR A 232 -38.85 -8.25 27.54
C THR A 232 -37.82 -8.03 26.42
N GLY A 233 -38.30 -7.75 25.21
CA GLY A 233 -37.47 -7.51 24.04
C GLY A 233 -36.98 -6.07 24.01
N LEU A 234 -35.71 -5.90 23.68
CA LEU A 234 -35.16 -4.61 23.27
C LEU A 234 -34.52 -4.85 21.91
N ALA A 235 -35.14 -4.32 20.86
CA ALA A 235 -34.48 -4.19 19.57
C ALA A 235 -33.76 -2.85 19.55
N VAL A 236 -32.52 -2.84 19.05
CA VAL A 236 -31.77 -1.57 18.94
C VAL A 236 -32.44 -0.59 17.97
N THR A 237 -33.42 -1.04 17.18
CA THR A 237 -34.26 -0.22 16.31
C THR A 237 -35.43 0.45 17.02
N ASP A 238 -35.77 0.04 18.24
CA ASP A 238 -36.86 0.62 19.02
C ASP A 238 -36.48 2.03 19.47
N LYS A 239 -37.49 2.90 19.60
CA LYS A 239 -37.27 4.27 20.10
C LYS A 239 -36.91 4.24 21.58
N LEU A 240 -36.10 5.21 22.01
CA LEU A 240 -35.76 5.38 23.43
C LEU A 240 -37.03 5.56 24.27
N SER A 241 -38.03 6.31 23.79
CA SER A 241 -39.32 6.48 24.46
C SER A 241 -40.07 5.17 24.70
N ASP A 242 -39.98 4.25 23.74
CA ASP A 242 -40.73 2.99 23.78
C ASP A 242 -40.05 1.99 24.73
N VAL A 243 -38.71 2.07 24.83
CA VAL A 243 -37.89 1.19 25.68
C VAL A 243 -37.78 1.69 27.11
N PHE A 244 -37.67 3.00 27.30
CA PHE A 244 -37.36 3.63 28.59
C PHE A 244 -38.53 4.40 29.20
N GLY A 245 -39.66 4.51 28.50
CA GLY A 245 -40.81 5.30 28.93
C GLY A 245 -40.53 6.80 28.91
N THR A 246 -41.10 7.53 29.87
CA THR A 246 -40.92 8.98 29.99
C THR A 246 -39.48 9.32 30.38
N ILE A 247 -38.68 9.67 29.39
CA ILE A 247 -37.36 10.29 29.58
C ILE A 247 -37.60 11.79 29.80
N ALA A 248 -37.34 12.30 31.00
CA ALA A 248 -37.55 13.73 31.26
C ALA A 248 -36.68 14.56 30.29
N GLU A 249 -37.29 15.61 29.72
CA GLU A 249 -37.00 16.19 28.40
C GLU A 249 -35.58 16.73 28.14
N ASP A 250 -34.64 16.65 29.08
CA ASP A 250 -33.33 17.27 28.96
C ASP A 250 -32.18 16.25 28.89
N LEU A 251 -32.20 15.41 27.85
CA LEU A 251 -31.06 14.59 27.43
C LEU A 251 -29.82 15.43 27.05
N THR A 252 -29.92 16.76 26.99
CA THR A 252 -28.80 17.65 26.64
C THR A 252 -27.77 17.82 27.78
N LYS A 253 -28.09 17.29 28.97
CA LYS A 253 -27.20 17.27 30.16
C LYS A 253 -26.43 15.96 30.35
N PHE A 254 -26.53 15.05 29.38
CA PHE A 254 -25.77 13.80 29.34
C PHE A 254 -24.30 14.09 28.98
N GLU A 255 -23.40 13.91 29.96
CA GLU A 255 -21.96 14.13 29.80
C GLU A 255 -21.16 12.86 30.12
N ILE A 256 -20.19 12.54 29.26
CA ILE A 256 -19.20 11.49 29.47
C ILE A 256 -17.83 12.12 29.30
N ASN A 257 -16.94 11.97 30.29
CA ASN A 257 -15.61 12.59 30.28
C ASN A 257 -15.67 14.12 30.06
N GLY A 258 -16.69 14.78 30.62
CA GLY A 258 -16.95 16.22 30.44
C GLY A 258 -17.41 16.62 29.02
N VAL A 259 -17.71 15.66 28.15
CA VAL A 259 -18.22 15.91 26.79
C VAL A 259 -19.73 15.74 26.76
N LYS A 260 -20.44 16.82 26.42
CA LYS A 260 -21.90 16.80 26.16
C LYS A 260 -22.20 16.07 24.86
N ILE A 261 -23.10 15.08 24.93
CA ILE A 261 -23.55 14.36 23.73
C ILE A 261 -24.76 15.09 23.13
N SER A 262 -24.59 15.65 21.93
CA SER A 262 -25.54 16.58 21.33
C SER A 262 -26.61 15.92 20.45
N GLY A 263 -27.80 16.54 20.45
CA GLY A 263 -28.94 16.13 19.62
C GLY A 263 -29.59 14.82 20.05
N LEU A 264 -29.46 14.43 21.31
CA LEU A 264 -30.20 13.30 21.87
C LEU A 264 -31.69 13.66 21.97
N THR A 265 -32.57 12.77 21.51
CA THR A 265 -34.03 12.94 21.57
C THR A 265 -34.68 11.63 21.97
N SER A 266 -35.82 11.68 22.68
CA SER A 266 -36.55 10.47 23.10
C SER A 266 -37.10 9.64 21.93
N ASP A 267 -37.39 10.29 20.80
CA ASP A 267 -37.87 9.64 19.58
C ASP A 267 -36.78 8.90 18.78
N MET A 268 -35.50 9.05 19.14
CA MET A 268 -34.43 8.36 18.42
C MET A 268 -34.38 6.88 18.78
N THR A 269 -33.79 6.07 17.91
CA THR A 269 -33.62 4.64 18.20
C THR A 269 -32.48 4.39 19.18
N VAL A 270 -32.52 3.28 19.93
CA VAL A 270 -31.41 2.86 20.81
C VAL A 270 -30.09 2.76 20.03
N LYS A 271 -30.13 2.28 18.78
CA LYS A 271 -28.98 2.22 17.89
C LYS A 271 -28.44 3.62 17.59
N SER A 272 -29.31 4.56 17.23
CA SER A 272 -28.89 5.94 16.94
C SER A 272 -28.27 6.60 18.18
N PHE A 273 -28.81 6.32 19.36
CA PHE A 273 -28.25 6.75 20.63
C PHE A 273 -26.84 6.18 20.86
N MET A 274 -26.67 4.85 20.76
CA MET A 274 -25.36 4.20 20.88
C MET A 274 -24.36 4.75 19.85
N ASP A 275 -24.79 4.91 18.60
CA ASP A 275 -23.94 5.46 17.53
C ASP A 275 -23.49 6.89 17.85
N LYS A 276 -24.35 7.73 18.46
CA LYS A 276 -23.95 9.08 18.88
C LYS A 276 -22.93 9.07 20.02
N VAL A 277 -23.10 8.20 21.00
CA VAL A 277 -22.11 8.03 22.08
C VAL A 277 -20.79 7.54 21.49
N ASN A 278 -20.84 6.50 20.65
CA ASN A 278 -19.67 5.85 20.04
C ASN A 278 -18.92 6.75 19.07
N ASN A 279 -19.59 7.68 18.40
CA ASN A 279 -18.95 8.62 17.47
C ASN A 279 -18.59 9.97 18.10
N SER A 280 -18.87 10.15 19.40
CA SER A 280 -18.50 11.37 20.12
C SER A 280 -16.99 11.44 20.40
N THR A 281 -16.53 12.63 20.79
CA THR A 281 -15.17 12.87 21.26
C THR A 281 -14.96 12.45 22.73
N ALA A 282 -15.97 11.86 23.38
CA ALA A 282 -15.87 11.38 24.76
C ALA A 282 -14.92 10.19 24.92
N GLY A 283 -14.50 9.55 23.83
CA GLY A 283 -13.51 8.47 23.87
C GLY A 283 -14.04 7.15 24.42
N VAL A 284 -15.34 6.89 24.29
CA VAL A 284 -16.01 5.70 24.83
C VAL A 284 -16.74 4.89 23.76
N GLU A 285 -17.07 3.65 24.10
CA GLU A 285 -17.85 2.70 23.32
C GLU A 285 -18.97 2.12 24.20
N LEU A 286 -20.21 2.48 23.89
CA LEU A 286 -21.43 1.90 24.41
C LEU A 286 -21.92 0.78 23.49
N SER A 287 -22.26 -0.35 24.10
CA SER A 287 -22.77 -1.54 23.41
C SER A 287 -23.93 -2.14 24.19
N PHE A 288 -24.81 -2.86 23.49
CA PHE A 288 -25.92 -3.61 24.09
C PHE A 288 -25.84 -5.08 23.68
N SER A 289 -25.99 -5.98 24.65
CA SER A 289 -26.06 -7.42 24.42
C SER A 289 -27.52 -7.88 24.46
N SER A 290 -28.08 -8.36 23.35
CA SER A 290 -29.44 -8.93 23.33
C SER A 290 -29.55 -10.23 24.12
N LEU A 291 -28.42 -10.95 24.32
CA LEU A 291 -28.38 -12.19 25.09
C LEU A 291 -28.54 -11.93 26.59
N THR A 292 -27.80 -10.95 27.12
CA THR A 292 -27.83 -10.60 28.56
C THR A 292 -28.81 -9.48 28.87
N LYS A 293 -29.30 -8.77 27.84
CA LYS A 293 -30.15 -7.58 27.93
C LYS A 293 -29.49 -6.44 28.71
N GLU A 294 -28.18 -6.30 28.57
CA GLU A 294 -27.36 -5.36 29.35
C GLU A 294 -26.59 -4.41 28.44
N PHE A 295 -26.48 -3.14 28.87
CA PHE A 295 -25.51 -2.21 28.29
C PHE A 295 -24.12 -2.41 28.90
N THR A 296 -23.10 -2.17 28.08
CA THR A 296 -21.71 -2.07 28.51
C THR A 296 -21.08 -0.83 27.89
N LEU A 297 -20.53 0.05 28.73
CA LEU A 297 -19.79 1.23 28.34
C LEU A 297 -18.30 1.01 28.63
N LYS A 298 -17.45 1.20 27.62
CA LYS A 298 -16.00 1.02 27.74
C LYS A 298 -15.23 2.24 27.27
N SER A 299 -14.05 2.49 27.83
CA SER A 299 -13.11 3.42 27.21
C SER A 299 -12.62 2.83 25.89
N LYS A 300 -12.42 3.66 24.86
CA LYS A 300 -11.85 3.21 23.58
C LYS A 300 -10.37 2.85 23.72
N SER A 301 -9.67 3.57 24.59
CA SER A 301 -8.24 3.42 24.85
C SER A 301 -7.99 2.77 26.21
N GLU A 302 -6.91 1.99 26.28
CA GLU A 302 -6.43 1.38 27.53
C GLU A 302 -5.76 2.42 28.45
N GLY A 303 -5.51 2.05 29.70
CA GLY A 303 -4.71 2.86 30.62
C GLY A 303 -5.53 3.76 31.53
N SER A 304 -5.04 3.97 32.75
CA SER A 304 -5.77 4.66 33.83
C SER A 304 -6.13 6.12 33.50
N VAL A 305 -5.40 6.74 32.56
CA VAL A 305 -5.68 8.09 32.06
C VAL A 305 -6.96 8.16 31.22
N ASN A 306 -7.49 7.01 30.79
CA ASN A 306 -8.72 6.89 29.99
C ASN A 306 -9.90 6.34 30.81
N ASN A 307 -9.83 6.43 32.14
CA ASN A 307 -10.99 6.12 32.99
C ASN A 307 -12.17 7.04 32.64
N ILE A 308 -13.36 6.43 32.62
CA ILE A 308 -14.60 7.09 32.27
C ILE A 308 -15.15 7.80 33.49
N ASP A 309 -15.40 9.09 33.34
CA ASP A 309 -16.15 9.92 34.27
C ASP A 309 -17.59 10.07 33.74
N LEU A 310 -18.55 9.59 34.52
CA LEU A 310 -19.97 9.72 34.25
C LEU A 310 -20.53 10.85 35.10
N SER A 311 -20.86 11.96 34.45
CA SER A 311 -21.44 13.13 35.13
C SER A 311 -22.81 13.43 34.57
N GLU A 312 -23.83 13.39 35.42
CA GLU A 312 -25.16 13.89 35.09
C GLU A 312 -25.52 15.04 36.02
N THR A 313 -25.85 16.20 35.44
CA THR A 313 -26.27 17.38 36.19
C THR A 313 -27.80 17.47 36.36
N ASN A 314 -28.53 16.41 36.03
CA ASN A 314 -29.98 16.34 36.10
C ASN A 314 -30.48 15.47 37.28
N THR A 315 -31.77 15.55 37.56
CA THR A 315 -32.46 14.76 38.61
C THR A 315 -32.90 13.37 38.13
N THR A 316 -32.59 12.98 36.88
CA THR A 316 -33.16 11.77 36.25
C THR A 316 -32.23 10.57 36.23
N ASN A 317 -30.92 10.74 36.46
CA ASN A 317 -29.94 9.65 36.55
C ASN A 317 -30.07 8.63 35.40
N PHE A 318 -29.97 9.08 34.15
CA PHE A 318 -30.24 8.30 32.93
C PHE A 318 -29.36 7.05 32.83
N PHE A 319 -28.06 7.15 33.13
CA PHE A 319 -27.17 5.99 33.20
C PHE A 319 -27.72 4.93 34.16
N ALA A 320 -28.03 5.30 35.40
CA ALA A 320 -28.46 4.33 36.40
C ALA A 320 -29.90 3.84 36.19
N ASN A 321 -30.83 4.72 35.83
CA ASN A 321 -32.25 4.41 35.76
C ASN A 321 -32.63 3.70 34.46
N HIS A 322 -32.04 4.09 33.34
CA HIS A 322 -32.42 3.57 32.02
C HIS A 322 -31.38 2.58 31.49
N LEU A 323 -30.10 2.93 31.50
CA LEU A 323 -29.04 2.01 31.02
C LEU A 323 -28.62 0.98 32.09
N LYS A 324 -29.08 1.14 33.34
CA LYS A 324 -28.67 0.37 34.51
C LYS A 324 -27.17 0.46 34.83
N ILE A 325 -26.47 1.45 34.31
CA ILE A 325 -25.07 1.73 34.59
C ILE A 325 -25.02 2.68 35.80
N ALA A 326 -24.70 2.14 36.97
CA ALA A 326 -24.60 2.90 38.21
C ALA A 326 -23.23 2.65 38.88
N ASP A 327 -22.88 3.51 39.82
CA ASP A 327 -21.58 3.49 40.48
C ASP A 327 -21.33 2.20 41.30
N ASP A 328 -20.06 1.80 41.32
CA ASP A 328 -19.38 0.83 42.19
C ASP A 328 -19.59 -0.70 42.07
N ALA A 329 -20.75 -1.25 41.65
CA ALA A 329 -20.90 -2.73 41.68
C ALA A 329 -20.29 -3.47 40.47
N ASN A 330 -20.32 -2.83 39.29
CA ASN A 330 -19.96 -3.44 38.00
C ASN A 330 -19.00 -2.56 37.16
N HIS A 331 -18.15 -1.80 37.85
CA HIS A 331 -17.14 -0.92 37.26
C HIS A 331 -15.74 -1.51 37.41
N ALA A 332 -15.10 -1.82 36.28
CA ALA A 332 -13.70 -2.25 36.23
C ALA A 332 -12.83 -1.14 35.64
N LYS A 333 -12.17 -0.37 36.52
CA LYS A 333 -11.28 0.74 36.14
C LYS A 333 -10.14 0.29 35.23
N ALA A 334 -9.78 1.15 34.28
CA ALA A 334 -8.58 0.99 33.46
C ALA A 334 -7.32 1.07 34.33
N VAL A 335 -6.36 0.22 34.01
CA VAL A 335 -5.01 0.26 34.59
C VAL A 335 -3.96 0.35 33.49
N ASN A 336 -2.77 0.86 33.83
CA ASN A 336 -1.65 0.97 32.89
C ASN A 336 -0.86 -0.35 32.78
N ALA A 337 -0.16 -0.54 31.66
CA ALA A 337 0.84 -1.58 31.54
C ALA A 337 2.05 -1.24 32.41
N GLN A 338 2.59 -2.26 33.10
CA GLN A 338 3.79 -2.16 33.93
C GLN A 338 4.79 -3.22 33.46
N VAL A 339 5.95 -2.76 33.02
CA VAL A 339 6.99 -3.59 32.42
C VAL A 339 8.36 -3.13 32.91
N THR A 340 9.29 -4.06 33.13
CA THR A 340 10.68 -3.73 33.43
C THR A 340 11.56 -4.18 32.26
N ILE A 341 12.20 -3.22 31.60
CA ILE A 341 13.11 -3.44 30.46
C ILE A 341 14.50 -2.99 30.87
N ASP A 342 15.52 -3.84 30.74
CA ASP A 342 16.90 -3.59 31.17
C ASP A 342 17.02 -3.09 32.63
N GLY A 343 16.17 -3.61 33.51
CA GLY A 343 16.09 -3.20 34.93
C GLY A 343 15.37 -1.87 35.17
N ILE A 344 14.91 -1.18 34.13
CA ILE A 344 14.16 0.08 34.24
C ILE A 344 12.67 -0.23 34.24
N ALA A 345 11.99 0.15 35.33
CA ALA A 345 10.53 0.06 35.43
C ALA A 345 9.88 1.15 34.57
N ILE A 346 8.96 0.74 33.70
CA ILE A 346 8.25 1.59 32.74
C ILE A 346 6.75 1.41 32.95
N THR A 347 6.02 2.52 32.95
CA THR A 347 4.55 2.54 32.94
C THR A 347 4.06 3.13 31.64
N LYS A 348 3.13 2.43 30.96
CA LYS A 348 2.55 2.87 29.69
C LYS A 348 1.03 2.74 29.74
N SER A 349 0.32 3.66 29.12
CA SER A 349 -1.14 3.62 29.01
C SER A 349 -1.65 2.54 28.05
N SER A 350 -0.77 1.92 27.25
CA SER A 350 -1.11 0.98 26.19
C SER A 350 -0.22 -0.26 26.28
N ASN A 351 -0.74 -1.42 25.89
CA ASN A 351 0.04 -2.63 25.69
C ASN A 351 0.94 -2.57 24.43
N ASN A 352 0.68 -1.59 23.56
CA ASN A 352 1.48 -1.31 22.37
C ASN A 352 2.22 0.03 22.52
N PHE A 353 3.54 0.01 22.62
CA PHE A 353 4.36 1.20 22.83
C PHE A 353 5.78 1.04 22.24
N THR A 354 6.41 2.16 21.91
CA THR A 354 7.80 2.18 21.39
C THR A 354 8.78 2.72 22.43
N VAL A 355 9.94 2.07 22.55
CA VAL A 355 11.11 2.53 23.33
C VAL A 355 12.38 2.20 22.52
N ASP A 356 13.29 3.16 22.38
CA ASP A 356 14.58 2.99 21.67
C ASP A 356 14.47 2.40 20.25
N GLY A 357 13.45 2.81 19.48
CA GLY A 357 13.25 2.32 18.11
C GLY A 357 12.65 0.91 18.01
N VAL A 358 12.28 0.31 19.16
CA VAL A 358 11.65 -1.00 19.24
C VAL A 358 10.20 -0.83 19.69
N ASN A 359 9.26 -1.38 18.92
CA ASN A 359 7.84 -1.40 19.27
C ASN A 359 7.46 -2.70 19.97
N TYR A 360 7.00 -2.58 21.21
CA TYR A 360 6.58 -3.67 22.07
C TYR A 360 5.06 -3.82 22.03
N ILE A 361 4.59 -5.03 21.81
CA ILE A 361 3.18 -5.40 21.87
C ILE A 361 3.05 -6.49 22.94
N LEU A 362 2.68 -6.09 24.15
CA LEU A 362 2.48 -6.99 25.27
C LEU A 362 1.19 -7.78 25.10
N LYS A 363 1.25 -9.09 25.32
CA LYS A 363 0.10 -10.01 25.16
C LYS A 363 -0.25 -10.74 26.44
N GLU A 364 0.74 -11.04 27.27
CA GLU A 364 0.56 -11.74 28.54
C GLU A 364 1.50 -11.19 29.62
N THR A 365 1.17 -11.43 30.88
CA THR A 365 2.06 -11.15 31.99
C THR A 365 3.22 -12.16 32.06
N HIS A 366 4.33 -11.69 32.65
CA HIS A 366 5.57 -12.44 32.86
C HIS A 366 6.22 -11.97 34.16
N THR A 367 5.77 -12.53 35.29
CA THR A 367 6.19 -12.07 36.63
C THR A 367 7.29 -12.92 37.26
N THR A 368 7.48 -14.14 36.77
CA THR A 368 8.42 -15.14 37.29
C THR A 368 9.08 -15.92 36.14
N GLY A 369 10.25 -16.49 36.39
CA GLY A 369 11.03 -17.24 35.39
C GLY A 369 12.19 -16.43 34.80
N GLU A 370 12.80 -16.98 33.76
CA GLU A 370 13.90 -16.32 33.02
C GLU A 370 13.41 -15.05 32.31
N ALA A 371 14.28 -14.06 32.16
CA ALA A 371 13.97 -12.85 31.42
C ALA A 371 13.69 -13.16 29.93
N ILE A 372 12.88 -12.31 29.29
CA ILE A 372 12.66 -12.39 27.85
C ILE A 372 13.82 -11.67 27.17
N ASN A 373 14.66 -12.43 26.46
CA ASN A 373 15.76 -11.90 25.66
C ASN A 373 15.20 -11.36 24.36
N ILE A 374 15.45 -10.08 24.10
CA ILE A 374 15.12 -9.43 22.84
C ILE A 374 16.40 -9.22 22.05
N SER A 375 16.44 -9.75 20.83
CA SER A 375 17.54 -9.54 19.88
C SER A 375 17.03 -8.74 18.68
N VAL A 376 17.86 -7.78 18.26
CA VAL A 376 17.71 -7.00 17.04
C VAL A 376 18.98 -7.18 16.22
N GLU A 377 18.87 -7.96 15.16
CA GLU A 377 20.00 -8.35 14.30
C GLU A 377 19.73 -7.90 12.86
N PRO A 378 20.78 -7.58 12.07
CA PRO A 378 20.61 -7.30 10.64
C PRO A 378 19.89 -8.45 9.94
N ASN A 379 18.92 -8.12 9.09
CA ASN A 379 18.25 -9.12 8.26
C ASN A 379 19.16 -9.48 7.08
N VAL A 380 19.98 -10.50 7.29
CA VAL A 380 21.01 -10.96 6.35
C VAL A 380 20.42 -11.24 4.96
N ASP A 381 19.30 -11.96 4.89
CA ASP A 381 18.69 -12.34 3.61
C ASP A 381 18.18 -11.12 2.84
N ALA A 382 17.47 -10.19 3.50
CA ALA A 382 16.95 -8.99 2.84
C ALA A 382 18.07 -8.08 2.30
N ILE A 383 19.19 -7.98 3.03
CA ILE A 383 20.36 -7.19 2.59
C ILE A 383 21.07 -7.91 1.43
N TYR A 384 21.25 -9.23 1.53
CA TYR A 384 21.84 -10.06 0.49
C TYR A 384 21.06 -9.94 -0.82
N ASP A 385 19.73 -10.07 -0.77
CA ASP A 385 18.87 -10.00 -1.96
C ASP A 385 19.00 -8.64 -2.66
N LYS A 386 19.09 -7.55 -1.88
CA LYS A 386 19.27 -6.20 -2.40
C LYS A 386 20.61 -6.01 -3.10
N ILE A 387 21.70 -6.49 -2.50
CA ILE A 387 23.04 -6.44 -3.12
C ILE A 387 23.07 -7.32 -4.38
N LYS A 388 22.45 -8.50 -4.34
CA LYS A 388 22.36 -9.42 -5.48
C LYS A 388 21.58 -8.82 -6.65
N GLU A 389 20.47 -8.15 -6.38
CA GLU A 389 19.69 -7.47 -7.40
C GLU A 389 20.51 -6.34 -8.04
N PHE A 390 21.19 -5.52 -7.24
CA PHE A 390 22.11 -4.49 -7.73
C PHE A 390 23.21 -5.08 -8.64
N VAL A 391 23.85 -6.16 -8.23
CA VAL A 391 24.89 -6.83 -9.02
C VAL A 391 24.31 -7.39 -10.33
N THR A 392 23.10 -7.93 -10.30
CA THR A 392 22.42 -8.46 -11.49
C THR A 392 22.14 -7.35 -12.50
N ASP A 393 21.58 -6.22 -12.06
CA ASP A 393 21.28 -5.08 -12.92
C ASP A 393 22.56 -4.38 -13.42
N TYR A 394 23.59 -4.31 -12.58
CA TYR A 394 24.92 -3.83 -12.97
C TYR A 394 25.49 -4.72 -14.10
N ASN A 395 25.43 -6.04 -13.95
CA ASN A 395 25.91 -6.98 -14.96
C ASN A 395 25.15 -6.86 -16.29
N ALA A 396 23.83 -6.67 -16.23
CA ALA A 396 23.00 -6.45 -17.41
C ALA A 396 23.37 -5.14 -18.13
N LEU A 397 23.61 -4.05 -17.39
CA LEU A 397 24.09 -2.78 -17.95
C LEU A 397 25.47 -2.95 -18.59
N VAL A 398 26.42 -3.58 -17.90
CA VAL A 398 27.76 -3.84 -18.41
C VAL A 398 27.69 -4.67 -19.67
N GLU A 399 26.86 -5.72 -19.72
CA GLU A 399 26.67 -6.57 -20.89
C GLU A 399 26.11 -5.81 -22.09
N ALA A 400 25.07 -5.00 -21.89
CA ALA A 400 24.46 -4.21 -22.94
C ALA A 400 25.48 -3.25 -23.58
N VAL A 401 26.14 -2.43 -22.76
CA VAL A 401 27.16 -1.46 -23.23
C VAL A 401 28.34 -2.19 -23.89
N SER A 402 28.80 -3.26 -23.25
CA SER A 402 29.92 -4.08 -23.72
C SER A 402 29.66 -4.74 -25.07
N THR A 403 28.43 -5.16 -25.32
CA THR A 403 28.03 -5.79 -26.59
C THR A 403 28.19 -4.77 -27.71
N GLU A 404 27.56 -3.61 -27.57
CA GLU A 404 27.61 -2.48 -28.52
C GLU A 404 29.04 -2.08 -28.93
N ILE A 405 29.96 -1.99 -27.97
CA ILE A 405 31.35 -1.57 -28.25
C ILE A 405 32.24 -2.68 -28.83
N SER A 406 31.82 -3.94 -28.74
CA SER A 406 32.63 -5.09 -29.17
C SER A 406 32.18 -5.72 -30.48
N GLU A 407 30.92 -5.49 -30.86
CA GLU A 407 30.32 -6.11 -32.03
C GLU A 407 31.11 -5.82 -33.31
N LYS A 408 31.22 -6.84 -34.18
CA LYS A 408 31.91 -6.69 -35.45
C LYS A 408 31.02 -5.90 -36.42
N ARG A 409 31.42 -4.66 -36.70
CA ARG A 409 30.82 -3.86 -37.77
C ARG A 409 30.85 -4.57 -39.13
N LEU A 410 29.69 -4.72 -39.74
CA LEU A 410 29.52 -5.26 -41.09
C LEU A 410 29.59 -4.13 -42.12
N ARG A 411 30.78 -3.88 -42.68
CA ARG A 411 31.03 -2.73 -43.57
C ARG A 411 30.27 -2.77 -44.90
N ASP A 412 29.85 -3.95 -45.33
CA ASP A 412 29.12 -4.15 -46.58
C ASP A 412 27.63 -3.76 -46.48
N PHE A 413 27.12 -3.57 -45.25
CA PHE A 413 25.75 -3.17 -45.00
C PHE A 413 25.72 -1.68 -44.66
N MET A 414 25.44 -0.86 -45.67
CA MET A 414 25.18 0.57 -45.48
C MET A 414 23.69 0.84 -45.34
N PRO A 415 23.26 1.98 -44.75
CA PRO A 415 21.85 2.36 -44.78
C PRO A 415 21.28 2.34 -46.20
N LEU A 416 20.02 1.96 -46.33
CA LEU A 416 19.34 1.91 -47.63
C LEU A 416 18.83 3.31 -48.00
N THR A 417 18.91 3.66 -49.30
CA THR A 417 18.18 4.81 -49.84
C THR A 417 16.69 4.53 -49.95
N ASP A 418 15.89 5.58 -50.19
CA ASP A 418 14.44 5.43 -50.38
C ASP A 418 14.15 4.49 -51.56
N ASP A 419 14.82 4.66 -52.70
CA ASP A 419 14.69 3.79 -53.88
C ASP A 419 15.09 2.33 -53.60
N GLU A 420 16.12 2.10 -52.79
CA GLU A 420 16.54 0.75 -52.39
C GLU A 420 15.51 0.09 -51.46
N LYS A 421 14.86 0.88 -50.59
CA LYS A 421 13.78 0.41 -49.73
C LYS A 421 12.54 0.05 -50.54
N GLU A 422 12.15 0.87 -51.52
CA GLU A 422 11.01 0.57 -52.40
C GLU A 422 11.21 -0.71 -53.23
N ALA A 423 12.46 -1.08 -53.51
CA ALA A 423 12.81 -2.28 -54.25
C ALA A 423 12.92 -3.56 -53.40
N MET A 424 12.77 -3.46 -52.07
CA MET A 424 12.92 -4.56 -51.11
C MET A 424 11.62 -4.81 -50.33
N SER A 425 11.42 -6.04 -49.84
CA SER A 425 10.32 -6.32 -48.92
C SER A 425 10.60 -5.79 -47.51
N GLU A 426 9.56 -5.58 -46.70
CA GLU A 426 9.71 -5.08 -45.32
C GLU A 426 10.63 -5.94 -44.44
N ASP A 427 10.58 -7.26 -44.59
CA ASP A 427 11.41 -8.17 -43.79
C ASP A 427 12.88 -8.13 -44.22
N GLU A 428 13.14 -7.96 -45.52
CA GLU A 428 14.49 -7.75 -46.04
C GLU A 428 15.06 -6.41 -45.58
N ILE A 429 14.25 -5.35 -45.57
CA ILE A 429 14.64 -4.03 -45.05
C ILE A 429 15.01 -4.15 -43.57
N LYS A 430 14.16 -4.76 -42.75
CA LYS A 430 14.43 -4.95 -41.31
C LYS A 430 15.72 -5.73 -41.08
N LEU A 431 15.90 -6.84 -41.79
CA LEU A 431 17.11 -7.66 -41.67
C LEU A 431 18.36 -6.88 -42.09
N TRP A 432 18.25 -6.08 -43.16
CA TRP A 432 19.34 -5.23 -43.65
C TRP A 432 19.70 -4.12 -42.67
N GLU A 433 18.71 -3.38 -42.17
CA GLU A 433 18.92 -2.31 -41.21
C GLU A 433 19.49 -2.84 -39.89
N ASN A 434 19.05 -4.01 -39.42
CA ASN A 434 19.64 -4.67 -38.25
C ASN A 434 21.13 -4.98 -38.46
N LYS A 435 21.50 -5.52 -39.63
CA LYS A 435 22.91 -5.77 -39.98
C LYS A 435 23.73 -4.48 -40.13
N ALA A 436 23.10 -3.42 -40.66
CA ALA A 436 23.74 -2.13 -40.85
C ALA A 436 23.96 -1.36 -39.52
N LYS A 437 23.09 -1.58 -38.53
CA LYS A 437 23.24 -1.06 -37.15
C LYS A 437 24.24 -1.85 -36.31
N GLN A 438 24.54 -3.09 -36.66
CA GLN A 438 25.47 -3.94 -35.91
C GLN A 438 26.87 -3.31 -35.79
N GLY A 439 27.40 -3.24 -34.57
CA GLY A 439 28.72 -2.64 -34.29
C GLY A 439 28.82 -1.16 -34.68
N ILE A 440 27.71 -0.41 -34.60
CA ILE A 440 27.68 1.04 -34.86
C ILE A 440 28.48 1.83 -33.82
N LEU A 441 28.54 1.34 -32.59
CA LEU A 441 29.33 1.89 -31.49
C LEU A 441 30.65 1.14 -31.24
N LYS A 442 31.10 0.32 -32.20
CA LYS A 442 32.32 -0.47 -32.05
C LYS A 442 33.52 0.43 -31.70
N ASN A 443 34.26 0.03 -30.67
CA ASN A 443 35.44 0.75 -30.14
C ASN A 443 35.12 2.19 -29.70
N ASP A 444 33.89 2.46 -29.23
CA ASP A 444 33.55 3.79 -28.72
C ASP A 444 34.37 4.14 -27.47
N ASN A 445 35.02 5.30 -27.49
CA ASN A 445 35.91 5.73 -26.42
C ASN A 445 35.16 6.19 -25.16
N ILE A 446 33.98 6.80 -25.30
CA ILE A 446 33.20 7.32 -24.16
C ILE A 446 32.71 6.14 -23.33
N LEU A 447 32.08 5.16 -23.98
CA LEU A 447 31.55 3.97 -23.35
C LEU A 447 32.66 3.08 -22.77
N SER A 448 33.78 2.92 -23.48
CA SER A 448 34.93 2.16 -22.96
C SER A 448 35.51 2.82 -21.71
N THR A 449 35.72 4.15 -21.73
CA THR A 449 36.22 4.92 -20.58
C THR A 449 35.27 4.84 -19.39
N MET A 450 33.96 4.87 -19.63
CA MET A 450 32.96 4.72 -18.58
C MET A 450 33.04 3.34 -17.91
N LEU A 451 33.07 2.26 -18.69
CA LEU A 451 33.17 0.90 -18.15
C LEU A 451 34.47 0.70 -17.36
N ASP A 452 35.60 1.23 -17.86
CA ASP A 452 36.88 1.20 -17.14
C ASP A 452 36.81 1.99 -15.82
N SER A 453 36.16 3.16 -15.84
CA SER A 453 35.97 3.97 -14.62
C SER A 453 35.11 3.25 -13.60
N MET A 454 34.02 2.58 -14.03
CA MET A 454 33.17 1.76 -13.14
C MET A 454 33.97 0.61 -12.53
N ARG A 455 34.78 -0.08 -13.32
CA ARG A 455 35.67 -1.15 -12.84
C ARG A 455 36.63 -0.62 -11.77
N VAL A 456 37.30 0.50 -12.04
CA VAL A 456 38.27 1.09 -11.09
C VAL A 456 37.57 1.52 -9.80
N ALA A 457 36.35 2.06 -9.87
CA ALA A 457 35.57 2.46 -8.69
C ALA A 457 35.24 1.28 -7.77
N LEU A 458 34.90 0.12 -8.34
CA LEU A 458 34.55 -1.11 -7.61
C LEU A 458 35.74 -1.71 -6.84
N TYR A 459 36.97 -1.59 -7.37
CA TYR A 459 38.17 -2.15 -6.75
C TYR A 459 38.98 -1.16 -5.91
N SER A 460 38.74 0.13 -6.07
CA SER A 460 39.45 1.16 -5.31
C SER A 460 39.04 1.11 -3.85
N LYS A 461 40.01 1.13 -2.94
CA LYS A 461 39.74 1.16 -1.49
C LYS A 461 38.89 2.38 -1.11
N VAL A 462 37.87 2.17 -0.28
CA VAL A 462 37.11 3.25 0.35
C VAL A 462 37.81 3.65 1.64
N GLU A 463 38.22 4.91 1.75
CA GLU A 463 38.93 5.41 2.93
C GLU A 463 38.03 5.30 4.15
N GLY A 464 38.54 4.80 5.27
CA GLY A 464 37.76 4.59 6.50
C GLY A 464 36.77 3.42 6.47
N VAL A 465 36.81 2.56 5.44
CA VAL A 465 36.11 1.27 5.42
C VAL A 465 37.16 0.15 5.38
N GLY A 466 37.00 -0.84 6.26
CA GLY A 466 37.96 -1.94 6.42
C GLY A 466 37.87 -3.04 5.35
N LEU A 467 36.78 -3.04 4.57
CA LEU A 467 36.44 -4.06 3.58
C LEU A 467 36.55 -3.54 2.14
N SER A 468 36.74 -4.47 1.22
CA SER A 468 36.59 -4.31 -0.23
C SER A 468 35.52 -5.27 -0.78
N LEU A 469 35.16 -5.14 -2.06
CA LEU A 469 34.19 -6.06 -2.70
C LEU A 469 34.62 -7.53 -2.60
N SER A 470 35.91 -7.84 -2.79
CA SER A 470 36.42 -9.21 -2.69
C SER A 470 36.34 -9.75 -1.26
N ASP A 471 36.51 -8.90 -0.24
CA ASP A 471 36.38 -9.33 1.16
C ASP A 471 34.95 -9.75 1.51
N ILE A 472 33.96 -9.19 0.81
CA ILE A 472 32.54 -9.54 0.96
C ILE A 472 32.07 -10.60 -0.05
N GLY A 473 32.99 -11.23 -0.79
CA GLY A 473 32.66 -12.29 -1.74
C GLY A 473 32.10 -11.80 -3.08
N ILE A 474 32.35 -10.55 -3.48
CA ILE A 474 31.99 -10.03 -4.80
C ILE A 474 33.28 -9.82 -5.61
N GLU A 475 33.44 -10.59 -6.68
CA GLU A 475 34.64 -10.58 -7.52
C GLU A 475 34.27 -10.32 -8.99
N THR A 476 35.25 -10.06 -9.86
CA THR A 476 35.01 -9.99 -11.31
C THR A 476 35.09 -11.37 -11.89
N SER A 477 34.31 -11.64 -12.93
CA SER A 477 34.38 -12.91 -13.65
C SER A 477 35.80 -13.15 -14.18
N ASP A 478 36.28 -14.38 -14.01
CA ASP A 478 37.53 -14.86 -14.58
C ASP A 478 37.46 -15.02 -16.11
N ASP A 479 36.25 -15.03 -16.70
CA ASP A 479 36.09 -15.08 -18.16
C ASP A 479 36.37 -13.70 -18.77
N TYR A 480 37.40 -13.63 -19.61
CA TYR A 480 37.75 -12.42 -20.37
C TYR A 480 36.59 -11.95 -21.28
N LYS A 481 35.66 -12.84 -21.66
CA LYS A 481 34.49 -12.51 -22.46
C LYS A 481 33.37 -11.86 -21.66
N ASP A 482 33.39 -12.01 -20.34
CA ASP A 482 32.39 -11.43 -19.44
C ASP A 482 32.64 -9.96 -19.14
N LYS A 483 33.73 -9.38 -19.66
CA LYS A 483 33.96 -7.92 -19.74
C LYS A 483 33.66 -7.17 -18.45
N ASN A 484 34.18 -7.67 -17.33
CA ASN A 484 34.07 -7.09 -16.00
C ASN A 484 32.70 -7.24 -15.31
N LYS A 485 31.88 -8.22 -15.71
CA LYS A 485 30.75 -8.66 -14.88
C LYS A 485 31.24 -9.11 -13.50
N LEU A 486 30.39 -8.91 -12.50
CA LEU A 486 30.59 -9.30 -11.12
C LEU A 486 30.00 -10.69 -10.86
N VAL A 487 30.65 -11.46 -9.99
CA VAL A 487 30.23 -12.79 -9.52
C VAL A 487 30.13 -12.74 -7.99
N ILE A 488 29.09 -13.36 -7.44
CA ILE A 488 28.82 -13.38 -5.99
C ILE A 488 29.12 -14.78 -5.44
N ASP A 489 29.91 -14.82 -4.37
CA ASP A 489 29.98 -15.94 -3.43
C ASP A 489 28.91 -15.73 -2.35
N ASP A 490 27.80 -16.45 -2.46
CA ASP A 490 26.63 -16.31 -1.59
C ASP A 490 26.98 -16.52 -0.12
N THR A 491 27.91 -17.43 0.17
CA THR A 491 28.27 -17.79 1.54
C THR A 491 29.12 -16.69 2.18
N LYS A 492 30.12 -16.19 1.45
CA LYS A 492 30.96 -15.08 1.93
C LYS A 492 30.15 -13.79 2.08
N LEU A 493 29.26 -13.48 1.15
CA LEU A 493 28.45 -12.25 1.22
C LEU A 493 27.53 -12.27 2.44
N LYS A 494 26.81 -13.38 2.66
CA LYS A 494 25.95 -13.52 3.85
C LYS A 494 26.76 -13.44 5.14
N SER A 495 27.92 -14.11 5.21
CA SER A 495 28.79 -14.06 6.39
C SER A 495 29.37 -12.66 6.64
N ALA A 496 29.70 -11.90 5.58
CA ALA A 496 30.15 -10.53 5.71
C ALA A 496 29.03 -9.60 6.21
N ILE A 497 27.80 -9.76 5.73
CA ILE A 497 26.64 -9.00 6.21
C ILE A 497 26.37 -9.29 7.69
N GLU A 498 26.40 -10.55 8.09
CA GLU A 498 26.15 -10.98 9.47
C GLU A 498 27.22 -10.45 10.44
N ASN A 499 28.50 -10.60 10.08
CA ASN A 499 29.60 -10.32 11.01
C ASN A 499 30.17 -8.89 10.89
N ASN A 500 29.96 -8.22 9.76
CA ASN A 500 30.53 -6.90 9.47
C ASN A 500 29.49 -5.94 8.86
N TYR A 501 28.23 -6.03 9.28
CA TYR A 501 27.11 -5.22 8.75
C TYR A 501 27.46 -3.75 8.52
N LYS A 502 28.02 -3.07 9.53
CA LYS A 502 28.35 -1.63 9.44
C LYS A 502 29.36 -1.32 8.34
N ASP A 503 30.39 -2.16 8.18
CA ASP A 503 31.40 -1.97 7.15
C ASP A 503 30.85 -2.32 5.76
N VAL A 504 29.96 -3.32 5.63
CA VAL A 504 29.25 -3.61 4.39
C VAL A 504 28.38 -2.42 3.97
N VAL A 505 27.58 -1.87 4.89
CA VAL A 505 26.77 -0.68 4.63
C VAL A 505 27.66 0.49 4.21
N ALA A 506 28.72 0.78 4.97
CA ALA A 506 29.64 1.87 4.67
C ALA A 506 30.37 1.68 3.32
N LEU A 507 30.71 0.45 2.93
CA LEU A 507 31.35 0.17 1.64
C LEU A 507 30.50 0.70 0.49
N PHE A 508 29.18 0.50 0.52
CA PHE A 508 28.28 0.98 -0.53
C PHE A 508 27.88 2.45 -0.34
N SER A 509 27.51 2.83 0.87
CA SER A 509 26.72 4.04 1.13
C SER A 509 27.48 5.15 1.87
N LYS A 510 28.80 5.03 2.06
CA LYS A 510 29.55 6.07 2.76
C LYS A 510 29.50 7.36 1.95
N ASP A 511 29.09 8.44 2.61
CA ASP A 511 29.06 9.77 2.02
C ASP A 511 30.38 10.52 2.25
N SER A 512 30.61 11.53 1.43
CA SER A 512 31.73 12.46 1.50
C SER A 512 31.19 13.87 1.72
N ASP A 513 31.81 14.61 2.65
CA ASP A 513 31.48 16.03 2.87
C ASP A 513 31.80 16.92 1.64
N GLN A 514 32.57 16.41 0.68
CA GLN A 514 32.85 17.07 -0.60
C GLN A 514 31.74 16.81 -1.63
N GLY A 515 31.32 17.87 -2.31
CA GLY A 515 30.31 17.81 -3.39
C GLY A 515 30.87 17.27 -4.73
N TYR A 516 29.97 16.78 -5.58
CA TYR A 516 30.29 16.12 -6.86
C TYR A 516 31.00 17.03 -7.89
N LEU A 517 30.56 18.28 -8.07
CA LEU A 517 31.09 19.19 -9.12
C LEU A 517 32.35 19.96 -8.71
N LEU A 518 33.08 19.49 -7.70
CA LEU A 518 34.34 20.09 -7.26
C LEU A 518 35.52 19.63 -8.16
N SER A 519 36.62 20.37 -8.13
CA SER A 519 37.79 20.11 -8.98
C SER A 519 39.08 19.94 -8.17
N GLY A 520 40.09 19.30 -8.75
CA GLY A 520 41.42 19.18 -8.15
C GLY A 520 41.44 18.31 -6.89
N ALA A 521 41.96 18.86 -5.79
CA ALA A 521 42.16 18.13 -4.54
C ALA A 521 40.83 17.66 -3.92
N ASP A 522 39.77 18.45 -4.04
CA ASP A 522 38.46 18.16 -3.45
C ASP A 522 37.76 16.99 -4.16
N GLN A 523 37.89 16.90 -5.49
CA GLN A 523 37.40 15.77 -6.27
C GLN A 523 38.12 14.47 -5.89
N SER A 524 39.44 14.55 -5.71
CA SER A 524 40.25 13.40 -5.30
C SER A 524 39.90 12.95 -3.88
N LYS A 525 39.56 13.91 -3.00
CA LYS A 525 39.11 13.63 -1.63
C LYS A 525 37.73 12.96 -1.65
N ARG A 526 36.76 13.52 -2.38
CA ARG A 526 35.42 12.92 -2.58
C ARG A 526 35.54 11.47 -3.01
N TYR A 527 36.31 11.21 -4.07
CA TYR A 527 36.47 9.85 -4.59
C TYR A 527 36.98 8.88 -3.53
N LYS A 528 37.97 9.26 -2.72
CA LYS A 528 38.53 8.39 -1.66
C LYS A 528 37.53 8.12 -0.54
N GLU A 529 36.79 9.13 -0.11
CA GLU A 529 35.86 9.06 1.02
C GLU A 529 34.53 8.38 0.65
N SER A 530 34.03 8.60 -0.57
CA SER A 530 32.76 8.08 -1.06
C SER A 530 32.76 6.55 -1.19
N GLY A 531 31.64 5.94 -0.78
CA GLY A 531 31.33 4.54 -1.00
C GLY A 531 31.07 4.22 -2.48
N LEU A 532 30.92 2.93 -2.77
CA LEU A 532 30.81 2.42 -4.14
C LEU A 532 29.62 3.01 -4.90
N ALA A 533 28.47 3.17 -4.25
CA ALA A 533 27.26 3.68 -4.90
C ALA A 533 27.44 5.15 -5.33
N GLU A 534 28.00 5.99 -4.46
CA GLU A 534 28.31 7.39 -4.77
C GLU A 534 29.34 7.51 -5.90
N ARG A 535 30.41 6.69 -5.89
CA ARG A 535 31.40 6.68 -6.97
C ARG A 535 30.80 6.29 -8.32
N LEU A 536 29.94 5.27 -8.33
CA LEU A 536 29.24 4.85 -9.54
C LEU A 536 28.24 5.92 -10.00
N ASN A 537 27.53 6.55 -9.08
CA ASN A 537 26.64 7.66 -9.39
C ASN A 537 27.41 8.84 -10.01
N ASP A 538 28.59 9.19 -9.49
CA ASP A 538 29.46 10.21 -10.06
C ASP A 538 29.89 9.85 -11.50
N ILE A 539 30.23 8.58 -11.77
CA ILE A 539 30.58 8.10 -13.12
C ILE A 539 29.38 8.17 -14.07
N VAL A 540 28.20 7.75 -13.60
CA VAL A 540 26.97 7.87 -14.39
C VAL A 540 26.70 9.34 -14.70
N ASN A 541 26.74 10.22 -13.70
CA ASN A 541 26.57 11.66 -13.89
C ASN A 541 27.60 12.28 -14.83
N ASN A 542 28.85 11.81 -14.82
CA ASN A 542 29.87 12.27 -15.77
C ASN A 542 29.51 11.96 -17.24
N ASN A 543 28.64 10.98 -17.47
CA ASN A 543 28.18 10.60 -18.79
C ASN A 543 26.81 11.20 -19.15
N ILE A 544 25.87 11.28 -18.20
CA ILE A 544 24.46 11.60 -18.51
C ILE A 544 23.93 12.91 -17.93
N ARG A 545 24.71 13.65 -17.13
CA ARG A 545 24.21 14.90 -16.54
C ARG A 545 23.83 15.92 -17.61
N ILE A 546 22.77 16.68 -17.34
CA ILE A 546 22.30 17.78 -18.18
C ILE A 546 22.85 19.13 -17.73
N THR A 547 23.36 19.19 -16.49
CA THR A 547 23.98 20.36 -15.88
C THR A 547 25.44 20.47 -16.33
N ARG A 548 25.94 21.71 -16.39
CA ARG A 548 27.33 21.98 -16.77
C ARG A 548 28.24 21.87 -15.54
N ASP A 549 29.42 21.30 -15.73
CA ASP A 549 30.49 21.31 -14.73
C ASP A 549 31.25 22.64 -14.71
N SER A 550 32.32 22.71 -13.91
CA SER A 550 33.21 23.88 -13.83
C SER A 550 33.90 24.24 -15.15
N SER A 551 34.01 23.28 -16.08
CA SER A 551 34.57 23.49 -17.43
C SER A 551 33.50 23.90 -18.44
N GLY A 552 32.24 24.01 -18.01
CA GLY A 552 31.10 24.35 -18.87
C GLY A 552 30.56 23.16 -19.66
N ALA A 553 31.00 21.93 -19.42
CA ALA A 553 30.58 20.75 -20.18
C ALA A 553 29.44 19.99 -19.48
N LYS A 554 28.47 19.48 -20.23
CA LYS A 554 27.49 18.48 -19.78
C LYS A 554 28.16 17.09 -19.73
N GLY A 555 27.38 16.05 -19.42
CA GLY A 555 27.87 14.67 -19.45
C GLY A 555 28.32 14.25 -20.86
N SER A 556 29.33 13.39 -20.96
CA SER A 556 29.96 13.05 -22.25
C SER A 556 29.00 12.47 -23.30
N LEU A 557 28.04 11.64 -22.90
CA LEU A 557 27.04 11.10 -23.83
C LEU A 557 26.03 12.18 -24.26
N VAL A 558 25.71 13.12 -23.37
CA VAL A 558 24.84 14.25 -23.67
C VAL A 558 25.51 15.22 -24.64
N GLU A 559 26.78 15.54 -24.44
CA GLU A 559 27.55 16.36 -25.40
C GLU A 559 27.69 15.65 -26.77
N LYS A 560 27.77 14.32 -26.77
CA LYS A 560 27.88 13.53 -28.01
C LYS A 560 26.57 13.50 -28.80
N ALA A 561 25.47 13.11 -28.16
CA ALA A 561 24.22 12.74 -28.84
C ALA A 561 22.99 13.57 -28.45
N GLY A 562 23.12 14.42 -27.42
CA GLY A 562 21.99 15.13 -26.82
C GLY A 562 21.10 14.18 -26.01
N ILE A 563 19.92 14.68 -25.64
CA ILE A 563 18.92 13.94 -24.86
C ILE A 563 17.72 13.69 -25.76
N ASP A 564 17.15 12.50 -25.68
CA ASP A 564 15.94 12.21 -26.44
C ASP A 564 14.77 13.08 -25.98
N GLY A 565 13.93 13.52 -26.92
CA GLY A 565 12.78 14.39 -26.64
C GLY A 565 13.12 15.83 -26.22
N VAL A 566 14.39 16.20 -26.08
CA VAL A 566 14.83 17.57 -25.80
C VAL A 566 15.54 18.13 -27.02
N ALA A 567 15.16 19.33 -27.46
CA ALA A 567 15.83 20.03 -28.54
C ALA A 567 17.23 20.50 -28.09
N ASP A 568 18.23 19.61 -28.17
CA ASP A 568 19.64 19.95 -27.96
C ASP A 568 20.33 20.23 -29.30
N VAL A 569 20.37 21.52 -29.66
CA VAL A 569 20.99 21.99 -30.90
C VAL A 569 22.52 22.13 -30.81
N THR A 570 23.12 21.69 -29.70
CA THR A 570 24.55 21.88 -29.42
C THR A 570 25.36 20.60 -29.42
N SER A 571 24.72 19.43 -29.40
CA SER A 571 25.44 18.14 -29.40
C SER A 571 26.21 17.89 -30.70
N GLU A 572 27.33 17.16 -30.61
CA GLU A 572 28.23 16.90 -31.74
C GLU A 572 27.50 16.23 -32.91
N LEU A 573 26.73 15.18 -32.64
CA LEU A 573 25.99 14.46 -33.67
C LEU A 573 24.84 15.29 -34.25
N TYR A 574 24.20 16.17 -33.47
CA TYR A 574 23.20 17.08 -33.99
C TYR A 574 23.80 18.05 -35.02
N LEU A 575 24.91 18.70 -34.69
CA LEU A 575 25.60 19.62 -35.60
C LEU A 575 26.03 18.91 -36.89
N LYS A 576 26.53 17.68 -36.78
CA LYS A 576 26.89 16.86 -37.94
C LYS A 576 25.69 16.51 -38.81
N LEU A 577 24.55 16.17 -38.21
CA LEU A 577 23.30 15.90 -38.93
C LEU A 577 22.77 17.15 -39.65
N TYR A 578 22.90 18.31 -39.02
CA TYR A 578 22.57 19.60 -39.63
C TYR A 578 23.44 19.87 -40.86
N ASP A 579 24.76 19.68 -40.74
CA ASP A 579 25.69 19.85 -41.87
C ASP A 579 25.38 18.87 -43.02
N TYR A 580 25.03 17.62 -42.70
CA TYR A 580 24.60 16.66 -43.72
C TYR A 580 23.30 17.09 -44.41
N ALA A 581 22.31 17.57 -43.66
CA ALA A 581 21.05 18.04 -44.23
C ALA A 581 21.30 19.21 -45.19
N LYS A 582 22.11 20.20 -44.78
CA LYS A 582 22.49 21.32 -45.63
C LYS A 582 23.24 20.88 -46.89
N LYS A 583 24.19 19.96 -46.75
CA LYS A 583 24.94 19.43 -47.89
C LYS A 583 24.05 18.66 -48.87
N ILE A 584 23.05 17.93 -48.38
CA ILE A 584 22.08 17.24 -49.25
C ILE A 584 21.27 18.27 -50.03
N ASP A 585 20.80 19.34 -49.38
CA ASP A 585 20.06 20.44 -50.01
C ASP A 585 20.87 21.10 -51.13
N ASP A 586 22.11 21.54 -50.82
CA ASP A 586 23.03 22.13 -51.80
C ASP A 586 23.28 21.18 -53.01
N MET A 587 23.36 19.88 -52.75
CA MET A 587 23.58 18.88 -53.80
C MET A 587 22.34 18.60 -54.63
N LEU A 588 21.13 18.69 -54.04
CA LEU A 588 19.86 18.55 -54.76
C LEU A 588 19.60 19.76 -55.66
N ASP A 589 19.97 20.97 -55.24
CA ASP A 589 19.92 22.16 -56.09
C ASP A 589 20.81 21.99 -57.33
N VAL A 590 22.08 21.60 -57.13
CA VAL A 590 23.01 21.32 -58.23
C VAL A 590 22.53 20.16 -59.10
N PHE A 591 21.88 19.15 -58.51
CA PHE A 591 21.30 18.03 -59.24
C PHE A 591 20.18 18.51 -60.16
N SER A 592 19.26 19.33 -59.64
CA SER A 592 18.15 19.93 -60.39
C SER A 592 18.66 20.79 -61.56
N ASP A 593 19.62 21.68 -61.31
CA ASP A 593 20.21 22.55 -62.34
C ASP A 593 20.83 21.75 -63.49
N LYS A 594 21.54 20.65 -63.17
CA LYS A 594 22.15 19.77 -64.17
C LYS A 594 21.09 19.01 -64.97
N GLN A 595 20.06 18.53 -64.29
CA GLN A 595 18.94 17.83 -64.93
C GLN A 595 18.25 18.76 -65.94
N GLU A 596 17.93 19.99 -65.55
CA GLU A 596 17.34 21.00 -66.43
C GLU A 596 18.26 21.34 -67.61
N ALA A 597 19.57 21.48 -67.37
CA ALA A 597 20.55 21.73 -68.43
C ALA A 597 20.61 20.58 -69.44
N TYR A 598 20.51 19.32 -69.00
CA TYR A 598 20.44 18.17 -69.92
C TYR A 598 19.13 18.14 -70.70
N TYR A 599 17.98 18.35 -70.05
CA TYR A 599 16.69 18.47 -70.74
C TYR A 599 16.71 19.59 -71.79
N ALA A 600 17.26 20.76 -71.48
CA ALA A 600 17.41 21.86 -72.42
C ALA A 600 18.30 21.50 -73.62
N LYS A 601 19.39 20.75 -73.41
CA LYS A 601 20.26 20.25 -74.50
C LYS A 601 19.52 19.26 -75.39
N PHE A 602 18.76 18.33 -74.82
CA PHE A 602 17.97 17.37 -75.60
C PHE A 602 16.84 18.05 -76.37
N ALA A 603 16.12 19.00 -75.77
CA ALA A 603 15.09 19.77 -76.46
C ALA A 603 15.65 20.56 -77.67
N ARG A 604 16.85 21.16 -77.52
CA ARG A 604 17.57 21.80 -78.64
C ARG A 604 17.94 20.80 -79.73
N MET A 605 18.39 19.60 -79.34
CA MET A 605 18.74 18.54 -80.29
C MET A 605 17.51 18.00 -81.04
N GLU A 606 16.39 17.77 -80.35
CA GLU A 606 15.11 17.37 -80.97
C GLU A 606 14.62 18.43 -81.96
N THR A 607 14.72 19.71 -81.59
CA THR A 607 14.40 20.82 -82.50
C THR A 607 15.31 20.82 -83.73
N ALA A 608 16.62 20.59 -83.57
CA ALA A 608 17.58 20.52 -84.66
C ALA A 608 17.33 19.30 -85.57
N LEU A 609 17.05 18.14 -85.00
CA LEU A 609 16.70 16.92 -85.73
C LEU A 609 15.38 17.07 -86.49
N SER A 610 14.38 17.72 -85.89
CA SER A 610 13.11 18.03 -86.56
C SER A 610 13.33 18.95 -87.76
N LYS A 611 14.17 19.98 -87.63
CA LYS A 611 14.58 20.85 -88.75
C LYS A 611 15.34 20.09 -89.84
N LEU A 612 16.28 19.22 -89.47
CA LEU A 612 17.03 18.39 -90.42
C LEU A 612 16.15 17.39 -91.15
N ASN A 613 15.21 16.75 -90.45
CA ASN A 613 14.21 15.86 -91.07
C ASN A 613 13.30 16.64 -92.02
N SER A 614 12.91 17.87 -91.65
CA SER A 614 12.09 18.74 -92.52
C SER A 614 12.86 19.17 -93.77
N GLN A 615 14.15 19.50 -93.63
CA GLN A 615 15.05 19.82 -94.75
C GLN A 615 15.34 18.60 -95.63
N SER A 616 15.55 17.42 -95.05
CA SER A 616 15.74 16.17 -95.79
C SER A 616 14.47 15.80 -96.55
N ASN A 617 13.30 15.92 -95.94
CA ASN A 617 12.02 15.68 -96.62
C ASN A 617 11.79 16.69 -97.74
N TRP A 618 12.15 17.96 -97.54
CA TRP A 618 12.13 18.98 -98.58
C TRP A 618 13.08 18.63 -99.74
N LEU A 619 14.32 18.23 -99.45
CA LEU A 619 15.30 17.78 -100.47
C LEU A 619 14.82 16.54 -101.22
N THR A 620 14.29 15.53 -100.53
CA THR A 620 13.73 14.32 -101.14
C THR A 620 12.50 14.64 -101.99
N SER A 621 11.63 15.55 -101.54
CA SER A 621 10.50 16.07 -102.32
C SER A 621 10.97 16.80 -103.58
N GLN A 622 12.04 17.59 -103.49
CA GLN A 622 12.60 18.31 -104.63
C GLN A 622 13.25 17.34 -105.63
N LEU A 623 14.02 16.36 -105.16
CA LEU A 623 14.65 15.32 -105.96
C LEU A 623 13.66 14.36 -106.63
N ALA A 624 12.50 14.10 -106.01
CA ALA A 624 11.42 13.29 -106.58
C ALA A 624 10.56 14.08 -107.60
N SER A 625 10.66 15.41 -107.61
CA SER A 625 9.96 16.29 -108.56
C SER A 625 10.79 16.67 -109.79
N MET A 626 12.08 16.30 -109.80
CA MET A 626 12.98 16.33 -110.96
C MET A 626 12.95 14.97 -111.64
#